data_AF-A0A9J6FXB0-F1
#
_entry.id   AF-A0A9J6FXB0-F1
#
_cell.length_a   1.000
_cell.length_b   1.000
_cell.length_c   1.000
_cell.angle_alpha   90.00
_cell.angle_beta   90.00
_cell.angle_gamma   90.00
#
_symmetry.space_group_name_H-M   'P 1'
#
loop_
_entity.id
_entity.type
_entity.pdbx_description
1 polymer ?
#
loop_
_entity_poly.entity_id
_entity_poly.type
_entity_poly.pdbx_seq_one_letter_code
_entity_poly.pdbx_strand_id
1 'polypeptide(L)'
;MSDNLTDNIMVALFPKNVHPEHIATRSRPRAVVLLGTIKDSPHTVSIVDPADYGRTSSFVATVVNLESHVTCAATIRGSTPARAEHAATSMPLLDEERTQIFTYSRAVVPAFASGSVAEESYRIVHNRVLHPRTITWFPGHLDSQLDSPPNLNDTAHVKVRALTHRAEANASRGFLEPRLLEFPDILYTFYEATKHYYLHRRVYSPLRPRLTKQSTG
;
A
#
# COMPACT_ATOMS: atom_id res chain seq x y z
N MET A 1 28.19 -12.22 8.85
CA MET A 1 27.97 -10.95 8.13
C MET A 1 26.52 -10.62 8.32
N SER A 2 26.20 -9.65 9.19
CA SER A 2 24.82 -9.25 9.48
C SER A 2 24.22 -8.56 8.25
N ASP A 3 22.98 -8.90 7.93
CA ASP A 3 22.24 -8.37 6.79
C ASP A 3 22.13 -6.84 6.86
N ASN A 4 22.71 -6.18 5.86
CA ASN A 4 22.97 -4.74 5.72
C ASN A 4 21.71 -3.90 5.40
N LEU A 5 20.51 -4.46 5.66
CA LEU A 5 19.24 -3.88 5.20
C LEU A 5 18.86 -2.64 6.03
N THR A 6 18.95 -2.73 7.36
CA THR A 6 18.59 -1.63 8.26
C THR A 6 19.58 -0.47 8.23
N ASP A 7 20.84 -0.74 7.88
CA ASP A 7 21.90 0.28 7.87
C ASP A 7 21.75 1.26 6.70
N ASN A 8 21.10 0.82 5.62
CA ASN A 8 20.90 1.60 4.39
C ASN A 8 19.46 2.02 4.15
N ILE A 9 18.52 1.63 5.02
CA ILE A 9 17.10 1.97 4.86
C ILE A 9 16.64 2.77 6.08
N MET A 10 16.34 4.04 5.83
CA MET A 10 15.61 4.88 6.76
C MET A 10 14.11 4.71 6.49
N VAL A 11 13.34 4.45 7.54
CA VAL A 11 11.88 4.42 7.43
C VAL A 11 11.32 5.70 8.05
N ALA A 12 10.58 6.48 7.25
CA ALA A 12 9.94 7.70 7.74
C ALA A 12 8.86 7.35 8.78
N LEU A 13 8.73 8.21 9.80
CA LEU A 13 7.76 7.99 10.88
C LEU A 13 6.35 7.81 10.33
N PHE A 14 5.73 6.69 10.70
CA PHE A 14 4.34 6.43 10.38
C PHE A 14 3.44 7.40 11.17
N PRO A 15 2.54 8.13 10.51
CA PRO A 15 1.69 9.12 11.19
C PRO A 15 0.73 8.42 12.16
N LYS A 16 0.52 9.03 13.33
CA LYS A 16 -0.48 8.55 14.29
C LYS A 16 -1.88 8.96 13.84
N ASN A 17 -2.89 8.13 14.12
CA ASN A 17 -4.31 8.43 13.91
C ASN A 17 -4.67 8.71 12.43
N VAL A 18 -4.25 7.84 11.52
CA VAL A 18 -4.58 7.92 10.08
C VAL A 18 -5.46 6.73 9.66
N HIS A 19 -6.61 6.57 10.32
CA HIS A 19 -7.55 5.53 9.93
C HIS A 19 -8.00 5.77 8.47
N PRO A 20 -7.82 4.77 7.58
CA PRO A 20 -7.96 4.94 6.13
C PRO A 20 -9.34 5.48 5.73
N GLU A 21 -10.39 4.91 6.30
CA GLU A 21 -11.78 5.25 5.94
C GLU A 21 -12.36 6.46 6.71
N HIS A 22 -11.72 6.90 7.80
CA HIS A 22 -12.38 7.77 8.78
C HIS A 22 -11.63 9.08 9.07
N ILE A 23 -10.42 9.24 8.53
CA ILE A 23 -9.58 10.41 8.79
C ILE A 23 -8.99 10.94 7.48
N ALA A 24 -9.82 11.04 6.44
CA ALA A 24 -9.49 11.70 5.17
C ALA A 24 -8.96 13.14 5.39
N THR A 25 -9.48 13.83 6.42
CA THR A 25 -9.06 15.17 6.84
C THR A 25 -7.58 15.28 7.24
N ARG A 26 -6.90 14.17 7.56
CA ARG A 26 -5.46 14.14 7.85
C ARG A 26 -4.65 13.50 6.73
N SER A 27 -5.23 12.52 6.03
CA SER A 27 -4.58 11.85 4.90
C SER A 27 -4.35 12.82 3.73
N ARG A 28 -5.33 13.68 3.40
CA ARG A 28 -5.20 14.64 2.29
C ARG A 28 -4.10 15.70 2.53
N PRO A 29 -4.05 16.46 3.64
CA PRO A 29 -2.97 17.42 3.87
C PRO A 29 -1.58 16.76 3.88
N ARG A 30 -1.46 15.55 4.43
CA ARG A 30 -0.21 14.79 4.39
C ARG A 30 0.22 14.49 2.96
N ALA A 31 -0.69 14.00 2.13
CA ALA A 31 -0.40 13.72 0.72
C ALA A 31 0.09 14.97 0.00
N VAL A 32 -0.59 16.12 0.19
CA VAL A 32 -0.17 17.41 -0.39
C VAL A 32 1.25 17.78 0.05
N VAL A 33 1.58 17.64 1.34
CA VAL A 33 2.93 17.91 1.84
C VAL A 33 3.96 16.97 1.21
N LEU A 34 3.69 15.66 1.19
CA LEU A 34 4.60 14.67 0.59
C LEU A 34 4.82 14.95 -0.91
N LEU A 35 3.74 15.21 -1.66
CA LEU A 35 3.81 15.55 -3.08
C LEU A 35 4.56 16.87 -3.32
N GLY A 36 4.41 17.85 -2.42
CA GLY A 36 5.18 19.09 -2.44
C GLY A 36 6.67 18.86 -2.24
N THR A 37 7.06 17.99 -1.31
CA THR A 37 8.48 17.70 -1.02
C THR A 37 9.22 16.98 -2.15
N ILE A 38 8.51 16.23 -2.98
CA ILE A 38 9.13 15.41 -4.03
C ILE A 38 9.16 16.08 -5.40
N LYS A 39 8.43 17.18 -5.57
CA LYS A 39 8.30 17.91 -6.84
C LYS A 39 9.66 18.38 -7.39
N ASP A 40 10.58 18.72 -6.51
CA ASP A 40 11.88 19.29 -6.87
C ASP A 40 12.94 18.23 -7.20
N SER A 41 12.64 16.94 -7.03
CA SER A 41 13.58 15.84 -7.30
C SER A 41 12.89 14.59 -7.87
N PRO A 42 12.15 14.72 -9.00
CA PRO A 42 11.26 13.68 -9.52
C PRO A 42 11.99 12.38 -9.90
N HIS A 43 13.25 12.48 -10.34
CA HIS A 43 14.05 11.33 -10.74
C HIS A 43 14.46 10.46 -9.54
N THR A 44 14.39 10.97 -8.31
CA THR A 44 14.81 10.21 -7.12
C THR A 44 13.72 9.35 -6.52
N VAL A 45 12.51 9.42 -7.06
CA VAL A 45 11.31 8.91 -6.40
C VAL A 45 10.76 7.68 -7.11
N SER A 46 10.33 6.72 -6.30
CA SER A 46 9.62 5.52 -6.73
C SER A 46 8.34 5.35 -5.93
N ILE A 47 7.25 5.08 -6.62
CA ILE A 47 5.97 4.68 -6.02
C ILE A 47 5.77 3.22 -6.37
N VAL A 48 5.47 2.41 -5.35
CA VAL A 48 5.34 0.97 -5.51
C VAL A 48 3.89 0.55 -5.32
N ASP A 49 3.43 -0.35 -6.19
CA ASP A 49 2.12 -0.96 -6.06
C ASP A 49 2.11 -2.40 -6.59
N PRO A 50 1.64 -3.38 -5.80
CA PRO A 50 1.23 -4.69 -6.29
C PRO A 50 -0.26 -4.81 -6.64
N ALA A 51 -0.58 -5.62 -7.65
CA ALA A 51 -1.95 -6.08 -7.91
C ALA A 51 -2.02 -7.59 -8.14
N ASP A 52 -3.12 -8.21 -7.70
CA ASP A 52 -3.44 -9.61 -7.96
C ASP A 52 -3.84 -9.80 -9.44
N TYR A 53 -3.39 -10.90 -10.06
CA TYR A 53 -3.89 -11.34 -11.37
C TYR A 53 -5.37 -11.78 -11.35
N GLY A 54 -5.96 -11.98 -10.17
CA GLY A 54 -7.37 -12.32 -9.93
C GLY A 54 -7.73 -13.79 -10.17
N ARG A 55 -6.95 -14.50 -11.01
CA ARG A 55 -7.20 -15.91 -11.37
C ARG A 55 -6.27 -16.91 -10.67
N THR A 56 -5.16 -16.44 -10.10
CA THR A 56 -4.15 -17.27 -9.44
C THR A 56 -3.69 -16.60 -8.16
N SER A 57 -2.98 -17.31 -7.28
CA SER A 57 -2.29 -16.72 -6.13
C SER A 57 -1.00 -16.00 -6.56
N SER A 58 -1.05 -15.21 -7.64
CA SER A 58 0.11 -14.49 -8.17
C SER A 58 -0.21 -13.01 -8.26
N PHE A 59 0.82 -12.20 -8.14
CA PHE A 59 0.73 -10.75 -8.14
C PHE A 59 1.68 -10.18 -9.19
N VAL A 60 1.33 -9.04 -9.76
CA VAL A 60 2.28 -8.18 -10.43
C VAL A 60 2.69 -7.09 -9.45
N ALA A 61 3.98 -6.94 -9.20
CA ALA A 61 4.56 -5.83 -8.45
C ALA A 61 5.11 -4.80 -9.44
N THR A 62 4.89 -3.51 -9.16
CA THR A 62 5.32 -2.42 -10.04
C THR A 62 5.99 -1.30 -9.29
N VAL A 63 6.85 -0.60 -10.01
CA VAL A 63 7.51 0.63 -9.61
C VAL A 63 7.22 1.68 -10.67
N VAL A 64 6.73 2.84 -10.23
CA VAL A 64 6.35 3.97 -11.09
C VAL A 64 7.09 5.22 -10.62
N ASN A 65 7.58 6.04 -11.55
CA ASN A 65 8.20 7.33 -11.24
C ASN A 65 7.15 8.47 -11.16
N LEU A 66 7.56 9.70 -10.82
CA LEU A 66 6.61 10.84 -10.75
C LEU A 66 5.99 11.23 -12.10
N GLU A 67 6.60 10.82 -13.22
CA GLU A 67 6.09 11.06 -14.57
C GLU A 67 5.05 10.00 -14.98
N SER A 68 4.67 9.09 -14.08
CA SER A 68 3.74 7.99 -14.34
C SER A 68 4.26 6.91 -15.30
N HIS A 69 5.59 6.84 -15.48
CA HIS A 69 6.26 5.77 -16.23
C HIS A 69 6.54 4.58 -15.32
N VAL A 70 6.19 3.37 -15.79
CA VAL A 70 6.56 2.12 -15.12
C VAL A 70 8.05 1.88 -15.34
N THR A 71 8.85 1.99 -14.29
CA THR A 71 10.31 1.79 -14.33
C THR A 71 10.70 0.33 -14.11
N CYS A 72 9.88 -0.41 -13.36
CA CYS A 72 10.09 -1.83 -13.10
C CYS A 72 8.76 -2.55 -12.89
N ALA A 73 8.67 -3.80 -13.35
CA ALA A 73 7.53 -4.67 -13.10
C ALA A 73 7.97 -6.12 -13.00
N ALA A 74 7.40 -6.89 -12.06
CA ALA A 74 7.72 -8.29 -11.85
C ALA A 74 6.49 -9.11 -11.49
N THR A 75 6.45 -10.37 -11.95
CA THR A 75 5.44 -11.34 -11.51
C THR A 75 5.94 -12.10 -10.29
N ILE A 76 5.15 -12.09 -9.22
CA ILE A 76 5.38 -12.82 -7.98
C ILE A 76 4.37 -13.97 -7.92
N ARG A 77 4.85 -15.20 -8.05
CA ARG A 77 3.99 -16.39 -8.08
C ARG A 77 3.78 -16.95 -6.68
N GLY A 78 2.60 -17.49 -6.41
CA GLY A 78 2.34 -18.26 -5.18
C GLY A 78 2.48 -17.45 -3.89
N SER A 79 2.02 -16.19 -3.89
CA SER A 79 2.27 -15.24 -2.81
C SER A 79 0.98 -14.75 -2.16
N THR A 80 1.13 -13.90 -1.16
CA THR A 80 0.04 -13.20 -0.47
C THR A 80 0.15 -11.70 -0.74
N PRO A 81 -0.93 -10.91 -0.53
CA PRO A 81 -0.87 -9.46 -0.73
C PRO A 81 0.27 -8.80 0.04
N ALA A 82 0.41 -9.11 1.33
CA ALA A 82 1.47 -8.56 2.18
C ALA A 82 2.88 -8.90 1.64
N ARG A 83 3.10 -10.13 1.18
CA ARG A 83 4.39 -10.56 0.61
C ARG A 83 4.66 -9.87 -0.74
N ALA A 84 3.63 -9.64 -1.55
CA ALA A 84 3.73 -8.89 -2.79
C ALA A 84 4.06 -7.41 -2.56
N GLU A 85 3.47 -6.78 -1.54
CA GLU A 85 3.79 -5.40 -1.12
C GLU A 85 5.24 -5.27 -0.64
N HIS A 86 5.70 -6.23 0.15
CA HIS A 86 7.08 -6.34 0.60
C HIS A 86 8.05 -6.42 -0.60
N ALA A 87 7.76 -7.31 -1.55
CA ALA A 87 8.57 -7.48 -2.75
C ALA A 87 8.57 -6.22 -3.64
N ALA A 88 7.40 -5.62 -3.90
CA ALA A 88 7.29 -4.38 -4.67
C ALA A 88 8.13 -3.26 -4.06
N THR A 89 8.10 -3.11 -2.73
CA THR A 89 8.90 -2.12 -1.99
C THR A 89 10.40 -2.39 -2.09
N SER A 90 10.80 -3.66 -2.32
CA SER A 90 12.21 -4.04 -2.43
C SER A 90 12.80 -3.77 -3.81
N MET A 91 11.98 -3.77 -4.86
CA MET A 91 12.44 -3.56 -6.24
C MET A 91 13.22 -2.25 -6.45
N PRO A 92 12.76 -1.07 -5.99
CA PRO A 92 13.52 0.17 -6.15
C PRO A 92 14.80 0.24 -5.30
N LEU A 93 14.99 -0.67 -4.33
CA LEU A 93 16.26 -0.77 -3.58
C LEU A 93 17.44 -1.20 -4.44
N LEU A 94 17.20 -1.63 -5.68
CA LEU A 94 18.23 -2.02 -6.63
C LEU A 94 18.64 -0.88 -7.57
N ASP A 95 17.89 0.23 -7.59
CA ASP A 95 18.16 1.40 -8.44
C ASP A 95 18.80 2.49 -7.58
N GLU A 96 20.08 2.79 -7.84
CA GLU A 96 20.89 3.74 -7.06
C GLU A 96 20.34 5.17 -7.12
N GLU A 97 19.61 5.52 -8.19
CA GLU A 97 19.04 6.84 -8.35
C GLU A 97 17.77 7.04 -7.51
N ARG A 98 17.11 5.94 -7.08
CA ARG A 98 15.84 5.99 -6.33
C ARG A 98 16.10 6.03 -4.84
N THR A 99 16.27 7.24 -4.31
CA THR A 99 16.51 7.48 -2.88
C THR A 99 15.22 7.58 -2.05
N GLN A 100 14.07 7.81 -2.69
CA GLN A 100 12.77 7.98 -2.03
C GLN A 100 11.75 6.93 -2.53
N ILE A 101 11.25 6.09 -1.63
CA ILE A 101 10.30 5.01 -1.96
C ILE A 101 8.99 5.26 -1.22
N PHE A 102 7.90 5.34 -1.95
CA PHE A 102 6.55 5.52 -1.42
C PHE A 102 5.74 4.24 -1.56
N THR A 103 5.19 3.79 -0.44
CA THR A 103 4.31 2.62 -0.36
C THR A 103 3.00 3.00 0.34
N TYR A 104 1.89 2.44 -0.12
CA TYR A 104 0.62 2.54 0.61
C TYR A 104 0.46 1.47 1.69
N SER A 105 1.31 0.42 1.64
CA SER A 105 1.23 -0.66 2.60
C SER A 105 1.66 -0.19 3.98
N ARG A 106 0.72 -0.22 4.90
CA ARG A 106 0.97 0.03 6.33
C ARG A 106 1.78 -1.09 6.98
N ALA A 107 1.72 -2.31 6.43
CA ALA A 107 2.42 -3.49 6.95
C ALA A 107 3.92 -3.41 6.68
N VAL A 108 4.28 -2.92 5.49
CA VAL A 108 5.66 -2.81 5.01
C VAL A 108 6.49 -1.89 5.89
N VAL A 109 5.93 -0.76 6.31
CA VAL A 109 6.66 0.29 7.03
C VAL A 109 7.35 -0.24 8.30
N PRO A 110 6.65 -0.84 9.29
CA PRO A 110 7.31 -1.40 10.47
C PRO A 110 8.17 -2.63 10.17
N ALA A 111 7.84 -3.41 9.14
CA ALA A 111 8.63 -4.58 8.73
C ALA A 111 10.03 -4.16 8.23
N PHE A 112 10.11 -3.16 7.37
CA PHE A 112 11.40 -2.63 6.90
C PHE A 112 12.16 -1.90 8.01
N ALA A 113 11.45 -1.17 8.89
CA ALA A 113 12.09 -0.48 10.02
C ALA A 113 12.80 -1.44 10.99
N SER A 114 12.27 -2.66 11.13
CA SER A 114 12.82 -3.71 12.00
C SER A 114 13.70 -4.73 11.28
N GLY A 115 13.85 -4.62 9.94
CA GLY A 115 14.51 -5.62 9.12
C GLY A 115 13.75 -6.95 8.95
N SER A 116 12.54 -7.07 9.50
CA SER A 116 11.69 -8.28 9.45
C SER A 116 10.89 -8.36 8.14
N VAL A 117 11.59 -8.37 7.01
CA VAL A 117 10.97 -8.40 5.67
C VAL A 117 10.57 -9.80 5.23
N ALA A 118 9.76 -9.88 4.16
CA ALA A 118 9.31 -11.17 3.63
C ALA A 118 10.45 -11.86 2.88
N GLU A 119 10.35 -13.17 2.71
CA GLU A 119 11.36 -13.95 1.98
C GLU A 119 11.58 -13.43 0.54
N GLU A 120 10.52 -12.99 -0.14
CA GLU A 120 10.63 -12.39 -1.48
C GLU A 120 11.47 -11.12 -1.47
N SER A 121 11.28 -10.24 -0.49
CA SER A 121 12.10 -9.04 -0.30
C SER A 121 13.56 -9.41 -0.06
N TYR A 122 13.79 -10.37 0.85
CA TYR A 122 15.11 -10.85 1.15
C TYR A 122 15.82 -11.34 -0.12
N ARG A 123 15.16 -12.18 -0.91
CA ARG A 123 15.71 -12.70 -2.18
C ARG A 123 16.03 -11.59 -3.19
N ILE A 124 15.27 -10.50 -3.22
CA ILE A 124 15.52 -9.35 -4.11
C ILE A 124 16.81 -8.63 -3.70
N VAL A 125 17.03 -8.41 -2.41
CA VAL A 125 18.14 -7.57 -1.88
C VAL A 125 19.36 -8.38 -1.44
N HIS A 126 19.24 -9.70 -1.31
CA HIS A 126 20.32 -10.55 -0.81
C HIS A 126 21.56 -10.47 -1.71
N ASN A 127 22.74 -10.35 -1.09
CA ASN A 127 24.03 -10.14 -1.76
C ASN A 127 24.08 -8.93 -2.71
N ARG A 128 23.26 -7.91 -2.47
CA ARG A 128 23.31 -6.62 -3.18
C ARG A 128 23.92 -5.55 -2.29
N VAL A 129 24.63 -4.62 -2.92
CA VAL A 129 25.05 -3.38 -2.27
C VAL A 129 23.85 -2.44 -2.28
N LEU A 130 23.41 -2.03 -1.10
CA LEU A 130 22.32 -1.08 -0.94
C LEU A 130 22.89 0.30 -0.62
N HIS A 131 22.34 1.30 -1.28
CA HIS A 131 22.59 2.71 -0.97
C HIS A 131 21.53 3.24 -0.01
N PRO A 132 21.83 4.33 0.73
CA PRO A 132 20.89 4.99 1.63
C PRO A 132 19.58 5.39 0.94
N ARG A 133 18.45 4.91 1.48
CA ARG A 133 17.11 5.15 0.94
C ARG A 133 16.11 5.44 2.05
N THR A 134 15.08 6.20 1.70
CA THR A 134 13.96 6.49 2.61
C THR A 134 12.69 5.79 2.13
N ILE A 135 12.09 4.96 2.97
CA ILE A 135 10.76 4.39 2.73
C ILE A 135 9.73 5.22 3.49
N THR A 136 8.76 5.76 2.76
CA THR A 136 7.70 6.62 3.29
C THR A 136 6.32 6.04 3.00
N TRP A 137 5.50 5.95 4.04
CA TRP A 137 4.09 5.65 3.85
C TRP A 137 3.36 6.82 3.19
N PHE A 138 2.70 6.53 2.07
CA PHE A 138 1.83 7.44 1.33
C PHE A 138 0.36 7.03 1.52
N PRO A 139 -0.56 7.96 1.81
CA PRO A 139 -1.97 7.62 1.94
C PRO A 139 -2.57 7.22 0.59
N GLY A 140 -3.21 6.05 0.54
CA GLY A 140 -3.97 5.59 -0.62
C GLY A 140 -5.40 6.11 -0.66
N HIS A 141 -6.09 5.87 -1.80
CA HIS A 141 -7.52 6.16 -2.02
C HIS A 141 -7.95 7.60 -1.69
N LEU A 142 -7.09 8.56 -1.97
CA LEU A 142 -7.45 9.97 -1.87
C LEU A 142 -8.26 10.33 -3.11
N ASP A 143 -9.30 11.15 -2.93
CA ASP A 143 -10.09 11.67 -4.05
C ASP A 143 -9.16 12.17 -5.16
N SER A 144 -9.48 11.84 -6.41
CA SER A 144 -8.64 12.14 -7.60
C SER A 144 -8.31 13.63 -7.76
N GLN A 145 -9.03 14.51 -7.06
CA GLN A 145 -8.75 15.93 -6.93
C GLN A 145 -7.97 16.24 -5.64
N LEU A 146 -6.68 15.88 -5.61
CA LEU A 146 -5.71 16.66 -4.83
C LEU A 146 -5.47 17.98 -5.59
N ASP A 147 -5.33 19.10 -4.87
CA ASP A 147 -5.25 20.47 -5.44
C ASP A 147 -3.97 20.77 -6.25
N SER A 148 -3.42 19.75 -6.94
CA SER A 148 -2.08 19.68 -7.52
C SER A 148 -1.01 19.46 -6.43
N PRO A 149 -0.08 18.48 -6.56
CA PRO A 149 0.21 17.60 -7.71
C PRO A 149 -0.78 16.43 -7.91
N PRO A 150 -0.78 15.73 -9.06
CA PRO A 150 -1.65 14.58 -9.33
C PRO A 150 -1.48 13.47 -8.29
N ASN A 151 -2.55 12.72 -8.01
CA ASN A 151 -2.48 11.55 -7.13
C ASN A 151 -1.69 10.43 -7.82
N LEU A 152 -0.38 10.42 -7.59
CA LEU A 152 0.52 9.46 -8.20
C LEU A 152 0.30 8.03 -7.67
N ASN A 153 -0.29 7.89 -6.47
CA ASN A 153 -0.69 6.59 -5.97
C ASN A 153 -1.80 5.96 -6.82
N ASP A 154 -2.86 6.72 -7.12
CA ASP A 154 -3.93 6.23 -7.99
C ASP A 154 -3.41 5.92 -9.40
N THR A 155 -2.41 6.68 -9.85
CA THR A 155 -1.78 6.43 -11.14
C THR A 155 -0.99 5.12 -11.14
N ALA A 156 -0.19 4.86 -10.11
CA ALA A 156 0.48 3.57 -9.92
C ALA A 156 -0.55 2.42 -9.88
N HIS A 157 -1.67 2.65 -9.20
CA HIS A 157 -2.78 1.71 -9.10
C HIS A 157 -3.42 1.35 -10.44
N VAL A 158 -3.66 2.34 -11.29
CA VAL A 158 -4.18 2.11 -12.64
C VAL A 158 -3.14 1.36 -13.50
N LYS A 159 -1.86 1.75 -13.42
CA LYS A 159 -0.78 1.15 -14.21
C LYS A 159 -0.55 -0.31 -13.85
N VAL A 160 -0.54 -0.66 -12.56
CA VAL A 160 -0.31 -2.04 -12.11
C VAL A 160 -1.43 -2.97 -12.55
N ARG A 161 -2.69 -2.52 -12.50
CA ARG A 161 -3.84 -3.29 -12.97
C ARG A 161 -3.82 -3.45 -14.49
N ALA A 162 -3.38 -2.44 -15.25
CA ALA A 162 -3.17 -2.63 -16.68
C ALA A 162 -2.16 -3.77 -16.97
N LEU A 163 -1.18 -3.98 -16.07
CA LEU A 163 -0.16 -5.03 -16.21
C LEU A 163 -0.65 -6.43 -15.79
N THR A 164 -1.76 -6.56 -15.05
CA THR A 164 -2.35 -7.88 -14.76
C THR A 164 -2.81 -8.58 -16.05
N HIS A 165 -3.14 -7.83 -17.09
CA HIS A 165 -3.51 -8.39 -18.40
C HIS A 165 -2.34 -8.97 -19.20
N ARG A 166 -1.07 -8.65 -18.86
CA ARG A 166 0.10 -9.16 -19.61
C ARG A 166 0.34 -10.66 -19.48
N ALA A 167 -0.18 -11.31 -18.42
CA ALA A 167 0.04 -12.75 -18.21
C ALA A 167 -0.88 -13.65 -19.06
N GLU A 168 -1.72 -13.09 -19.93
CA GLU A 168 -2.73 -13.83 -20.71
C GLU A 168 -2.19 -14.70 -21.85
N ALA A 169 -0.89 -14.68 -22.17
CA ALA A 169 -0.34 -15.48 -23.26
C ALA A 169 -0.48 -17.02 -23.07
N ASN A 170 -0.72 -17.51 -21.84
CA ASN A 170 -0.84 -18.95 -21.55
C ASN A 170 -2.15 -19.37 -20.89
N ALA A 171 -3.14 -18.48 -20.74
CA ALA A 171 -4.35 -18.76 -19.97
C ALA A 171 -5.59 -18.89 -20.88
N SER A 172 -5.72 -20.03 -21.55
CA SER A 172 -6.96 -20.50 -22.16
C SER A 172 -7.98 -20.92 -21.09
N ARG A 173 -8.47 -19.96 -20.29
CA ARG A 173 -9.63 -20.14 -19.41
C ARG A 173 -10.23 -18.79 -19.03
N GLY A 174 -11.46 -18.57 -19.52
CA GLY A 174 -12.51 -17.67 -19.01
C GLY A 174 -12.09 -16.29 -18.50
N PHE A 175 -12.55 -15.25 -19.20
CA PHE A 175 -12.52 -13.87 -18.72
C PHE A 175 -13.26 -13.75 -17.38
N LEU A 176 -12.51 -13.64 -16.29
CA LEU A 176 -12.98 -13.05 -15.06
C LEU A 176 -12.24 -11.73 -14.90
N GLU A 177 -13.00 -10.64 -14.77
CA GLU A 177 -12.50 -9.32 -14.39
C GLU A 177 -11.52 -9.47 -13.21
N PRO A 178 -10.37 -8.76 -13.20
CA PRO A 178 -9.50 -8.73 -12.04
C PRO A 178 -10.36 -8.39 -10.82
N ARG A 179 -10.39 -9.25 -9.80
CA ARG A 179 -11.10 -8.89 -8.57
C ARG A 179 -10.51 -7.57 -8.08
N LEU A 180 -11.34 -6.55 -7.95
CA LEU A 180 -11.07 -5.32 -7.19
C LEU A 180 -10.99 -5.67 -5.70
N LEU A 181 -10.09 -6.59 -5.32
CA LEU A 181 -9.75 -6.81 -3.93
C LEU A 181 -8.91 -5.62 -3.51
N GLU A 182 -9.55 -4.62 -2.95
CA GLU A 182 -8.90 -3.74 -1.98
C GLU A 182 -8.50 -4.64 -0.81
N PHE A 183 -7.20 -4.74 -0.54
CA PHE A 183 -6.74 -5.49 0.61
C PHE A 183 -7.20 -4.72 1.85
N PRO A 184 -8.03 -5.31 2.72
CA PRO A 184 -8.56 -4.60 3.86
C PRO A 184 -7.38 -4.11 4.70
N ASP A 185 -7.31 -2.79 4.88
CA ASP A 185 -6.25 -2.15 5.66
C ASP A 185 -6.28 -2.72 7.08
N ILE A 186 -5.18 -3.37 7.48
CA ILE A 186 -5.08 -3.99 8.81
C ILE A 186 -5.09 -2.87 9.86
N LEU A 187 -5.90 -3.02 10.90
CA LEU A 187 -5.98 -2.08 12.02
C LEU A 187 -4.83 -2.38 13.01
N TYR A 188 -3.80 -1.55 13.01
CA TYR A 188 -2.56 -1.83 13.75
C TYR A 188 -2.59 -1.38 15.21
N THR A 189 -3.43 -0.41 15.55
CA THR A 189 -3.47 0.14 16.91
C THR A 189 -4.79 -0.14 17.61
N PHE A 190 -4.75 -0.25 18.94
CA PHE A 190 -5.97 -0.33 19.75
C PHE A 190 -6.93 0.83 19.47
N TYR A 191 -6.39 2.04 19.27
CA TYR A 191 -7.19 3.21 18.90
C TYR A 191 -7.88 3.03 17.54
N GLU A 192 -7.19 2.51 16.54
CA GLU A 192 -7.79 2.26 15.22
C GLU A 192 -8.84 1.16 15.27
N ALA A 193 -8.55 0.05 15.96
CA ALA A 193 -9.52 -1.02 16.15
C ALA A 193 -10.79 -0.52 16.86
N THR A 194 -10.65 0.16 17.99
CA THR A 194 -11.79 0.70 18.74
C THR A 194 -12.55 1.76 17.96
N LYS A 195 -11.86 2.66 17.26
CA LYS A 195 -12.48 3.72 16.45
C LYS A 195 -13.18 3.16 15.21
N HIS A 196 -12.59 2.18 14.54
CA HIS A 196 -13.19 1.47 13.41
C HIS A 196 -14.54 0.89 13.82
N TYR A 197 -14.56 0.04 14.86
CA TYR A 197 -15.80 -0.55 15.35
C TYR A 197 -16.77 0.47 15.94
N TYR A 198 -16.29 1.55 16.57
CA TYR A 198 -17.14 2.63 17.06
C TYR A 198 -17.86 3.36 15.93
N LEU A 199 -17.16 3.69 14.85
CA LEU A 199 -17.72 4.41 13.70
C LEU A 199 -18.55 3.51 12.77
N HIS A 200 -18.21 2.23 12.67
CA HIS A 200 -18.99 1.23 11.92
C HIS A 200 -20.20 0.69 12.68
N ARG A 201 -20.35 1.00 13.98
CA ARG A 201 -21.61 0.71 14.68
C ARG A 201 -22.72 1.51 14.00
N ARG A 202 -23.56 0.80 13.24
CA ARG A 202 -24.93 1.25 12.98
C ARG A 202 -25.50 1.70 14.31
N VAL A 203 -25.87 2.98 14.40
CA VAL A 203 -26.69 3.47 15.51
C VAL A 203 -27.88 2.52 15.59
N TYR A 204 -27.87 1.61 16.58
CA TYR A 204 -29.08 0.87 16.90
C TYR A 204 -30.16 1.93 17.09
N SER A 205 -31.31 1.76 16.42
CA SER A 205 -32.43 2.67 16.59
C SER A 205 -32.60 2.92 18.09
N PRO A 206 -32.76 4.18 18.53
CA PRO A 206 -32.84 4.51 19.95
C PRO A 206 -33.84 3.56 20.62
N LEU A 207 -33.50 3.08 21.83
CA LEU A 207 -34.33 2.21 22.65
C LEU A 207 -35.79 2.68 22.54
N ARG A 208 -36.65 1.87 21.93
CA ARG A 208 -38.06 2.24 21.81
C ARG A 208 -38.61 2.40 23.23
N PRO A 209 -39.17 3.55 23.60
CA PRO A 209 -39.77 3.70 24.91
C PRO A 209 -41.00 2.78 24.94
N ARG A 210 -40.95 1.78 25.82
CA ARG A 210 -42.02 0.82 26.19
C ARG A 210 -42.04 -0.49 25.39
N LEU A 211 -41.38 -1.49 25.97
CA LEU A 211 -41.91 -2.86 25.97
C LEU A 211 -42.92 -2.95 27.12
N THR A 212 -44.20 -2.74 26.86
CA THR A 212 -45.25 -3.13 27.80
C THR A 212 -45.34 -4.65 27.82
N LYS A 213 -45.08 -5.26 28.99
CA LYS A 213 -45.42 -6.67 29.23
C LYS A 213 -46.93 -6.82 29.01
N GLN A 214 -47.33 -7.65 28.05
CA GLN A 214 -48.69 -8.18 28.04
C GLN A 214 -48.83 -9.09 29.26
N SER A 215 -49.64 -8.67 30.23
CA SER A 215 -50.17 -9.57 31.25
C SER A 215 -51.20 -10.48 30.57
N THR A 216 -50.87 -11.75 30.41
CA THR A 216 -51.88 -12.79 30.18
C THR A 216 -52.72 -12.93 31.44
N GLY A 217 -53.97 -12.47 31.37
CA GLY A 217 -55.05 -12.86 32.27
C GLY A 217 -55.88 -13.97 31.63
#